data_AF-A0A3N5L930-F1
#
_entry.id   AF-A0A3N5L930-F1
#
_cell.length_a   1.000
_cell.length_b   1.000
_cell.length_c   1.000
_cell.angle_alpha   90.00
_cell.angle_beta   90.00
_cell.angle_gamma   90.00
#
_symmetry.space_group_name_H-M   'P 1'
#
loop_
_entity.id
_entity.type
_entity.pdbx_description
1 polymer ?
#
loop_
_entity_poly.entity_id
_entity_poly.type
_entity_poly.pdbx_seq_one_letter_code
_entity_poly.pdbx_strand_id
1 'polypeptide(L)'
;GRYRITLKFCEAHYGAGNTGVGGQASRVFDVYCNGLALLKDFDIFKEAGGEGQPLDRQFSGIRPNAQGKIVISFVPITKMACVNAIEVVEDTE
;
A
#
# COMPACT_ATOMS: atom_id res chain seq x y z
N GLY A 1 8.99 9.59 18.49
CA GLY A 1 7.57 9.69 18.15
C GLY A 1 7.01 8.31 17.85
N ARG A 2 5.72 8.13 18.11
CA ARG A 2 4.90 7.04 17.59
C ARG A 2 4.05 7.64 16.47
N TYR A 3 3.88 6.92 15.37
CA TYR A 3 3.20 7.45 14.18
C TYR A 3 2.15 6.48 13.69
N ARG A 4 1.10 7.06 13.11
CA ARG A 4 0.10 6.35 12.34
C ARG A 4 0.34 6.64 10.86
N ILE A 5 0.39 5.57 10.08
CA ILE A 5 0.56 5.61 8.63
C ILE A 5 -0.74 5.19 7.99
N THR A 6 -1.27 5.99 7.07
CA THR A 6 -2.38 5.61 6.19
C THR A 6 -1.86 5.51 4.76
N LEU A 7 -1.93 4.32 4.17
CA LEU A 7 -1.63 4.08 2.76
C LEU A 7 -2.94 4.07 1.98
N LYS A 8 -3.00 4.88 0.93
CA LYS A 8 -4.21 5.03 0.10
C LYS A 8 -3.94 4.46 -1.29
N PHE A 9 -4.86 3.62 -1.75
CA PHE A 9 -4.77 2.89 -3.01
C PHE A 9 -6.04 3.06 -3.83
N CYS A 10 -5.88 2.97 -5.15
CA CYS A 10 -6.93 2.84 -6.14
C CYS A 10 -6.31 2.21 -7.39
N GLU A 11 -6.84 1.06 -7.83
CA GLU A 11 -6.36 0.42 -9.06
C GLU A 11 -6.93 1.17 -10.28
N ALA A 12 -6.08 1.98 -10.90
CA ALA A 12 -6.44 2.79 -12.07
C ALA A 12 -5.73 2.35 -13.36
N HIS A 13 -4.93 1.28 -13.32
CA HIS A 13 -4.24 0.75 -14.49
C HIS A 13 -4.85 -0.55 -14.98
N TYR A 14 -5.16 -1.48 -14.06
CA TYR A 14 -5.73 -2.78 -14.40
C TYR A 14 -7.24 -2.83 -14.28
N GLY A 15 -7.90 -3.37 -15.30
CA GLY A 15 -9.33 -3.69 -15.31
C GLY A 15 -9.99 -3.41 -16.66
N ALA A 16 -11.30 -3.65 -16.75
CA ALA A 16 -12.03 -3.64 -18.02
C ALA A 16 -12.11 -2.26 -18.67
N GLY A 17 -12.16 -1.19 -17.87
CA GLY A 17 -12.22 0.19 -18.33
C GLY A 17 -10.85 0.87 -18.51
N ASN A 18 -9.75 0.17 -18.21
CA ASN A 18 -8.40 0.76 -18.18
C ASN A 18 -7.48 0.21 -19.27
N THR A 19 -6.31 0.84 -19.44
CA THR A 19 -5.33 0.49 -20.49
C THR A 19 -4.60 -0.82 -20.21
N GLY A 20 -4.39 -1.17 -18.94
CA GLY A 20 -3.96 -2.48 -18.53
C GLY A 20 -5.15 -3.43 -18.52
N VAL A 21 -5.33 -4.20 -19.59
CA VAL A 21 -6.27 -5.33 -19.55
C VAL A 21 -5.87 -6.29 -18.42
N GLY A 22 -6.85 -6.82 -17.68
CA GLY A 22 -6.59 -7.66 -16.50
C GLY A 22 -7.63 -7.44 -15.39
N GLY A 23 -7.19 -7.61 -14.15
CA GLY A 23 -8.01 -7.50 -12.95
C GLY A 23 -7.29 -8.11 -11.75
N GLN A 24 -7.99 -8.93 -10.97
CA GLN A 24 -7.40 -9.67 -9.85
C GLN A 24 -6.09 -10.37 -10.26
N ALA A 25 -5.11 -10.32 -9.36
CA ALA A 25 -3.75 -10.83 -9.49
C ALA A 25 -2.90 -10.20 -10.61
N SER A 26 -3.41 -9.20 -11.33
CA SER A 26 -2.62 -8.49 -12.36
C SER A 26 -1.51 -7.64 -11.75
N ARG A 27 -1.70 -7.21 -10.50
CA ARG A 27 -0.71 -6.55 -9.66
C ARG A 27 -0.74 -7.17 -8.28
N VAL A 28 0.39 -7.68 -7.82
CA VAL A 28 0.55 -8.22 -6.47
C VAL A 28 1.88 -7.74 -5.93
N PHE A 29 1.90 -7.23 -4.70
CA PHE A 29 3.12 -6.74 -4.07
C PHE A 29 3.04 -6.82 -2.55
N ASP A 30 4.19 -6.80 -1.91
CA ASP A 30 4.29 -6.66 -0.46
C ASP A 30 4.54 -5.20 -0.09
N VAL A 31 4.13 -4.83 1.13
CA VAL A 31 4.47 -3.55 1.74
C VAL A 31 5.18 -3.79 3.07
N TYR A 32 6.35 -3.20 3.21
CA TYR A 32 7.15 -3.26 4.44
C TYR A 32 7.32 -1.87 5.04
N CYS A 33 7.42 -1.80 6.36
CA CYS A 33 7.86 -0.62 7.09
C CYS A 33 9.01 -1.00 8.02
N ASN A 34 10.17 -0.36 7.83
CA ASN A 34 11.39 -0.64 8.59
C ASN A 34 11.76 -2.15 8.59
N GLY A 35 11.53 -2.83 7.46
CA GLY A 35 11.80 -4.27 7.29
C GLY A 35 10.72 -5.20 7.84
N LEU A 36 9.70 -4.68 8.54
CA LEU A 36 8.56 -5.47 9.01
C LEU A 36 7.41 -5.42 7.99
N ALA A 37 6.79 -6.56 7.71
CA ALA A 37 5.68 -6.63 6.76
C ALA A 37 4.44 -5.94 7.33
N LEU A 38 3.88 -4.99 6.57
CA LEU A 38 2.58 -4.37 6.82
C LEU A 38 1.48 -5.05 6.01
N LEU A 39 1.76 -5.35 4.74
CA LEU A 39 0.88 -6.07 3.82
C LEU A 39 1.70 -7.13 3.08
N LYS A 40 1.10 -8.30 2.84
CA LYS A 40 1.69 -9.38 2.04
C LYS A 40 0.74 -9.82 0.95
N ASP A 41 1.28 -10.20 -0.20
CA ASP A 41 0.52 -10.65 -1.37
C ASP A 41 -0.64 -9.69 -1.71
N PHE A 42 -0.38 -8.39 -1.58
CA PHE A 42 -1.43 -7.38 -1.63
C PHE A 42 -1.83 -7.09 -3.07
N ASP A 43 -3.13 -7.24 -3.32
CA ASP A 43 -3.79 -7.00 -4.59
C ASP A 43 -4.89 -5.96 -4.38
N ILE A 44 -4.66 -4.75 -4.89
CA ILE A 44 -5.59 -3.63 -4.73
C ILE A 44 -6.92 -3.95 -5.41
N PHE A 45 -6.90 -4.56 -6.60
CA PHE A 45 -8.11 -4.84 -7.36
C PHE A 45 -9.02 -5.80 -6.58
N LYS A 46 -8.44 -6.86 -6.01
CA LYS A 46 -9.17 -7.82 -5.17
C LYS A 46 -9.72 -7.15 -3.91
N GLU A 47 -8.88 -6.42 -3.20
CA GLU A 47 -9.20 -5.88 -1.87
C GLU A 47 -10.16 -4.69 -1.93
N ALA A 48 -10.14 -3.92 -3.02
CA ALA A 48 -11.05 -2.81 -3.28
C ALA A 48 -12.35 -3.25 -3.99
N GLY A 49 -12.42 -4.50 -4.47
CA GLY A 49 -13.59 -5.04 -5.17
C GLY A 49 -13.70 -4.62 -6.64
N GLY A 50 -12.61 -4.17 -7.25
CA GLY A 50 -12.55 -3.79 -8.66
C GLY A 50 -11.63 -2.61 -8.95
N GLU A 51 -11.62 -2.19 -10.22
CA GLU A 51 -10.93 -0.99 -10.66
C GLU A 51 -11.61 0.29 -10.12
N GLY A 52 -10.82 1.34 -9.94
CA GLY A 52 -11.31 2.67 -9.57
C GLY A 52 -11.85 2.81 -8.14
N GLN A 53 -11.87 1.74 -7.35
CA GLN A 53 -12.39 1.77 -5.99
C GLN A 53 -11.33 2.27 -5.00
N PRO A 54 -11.63 3.25 -4.12
CA PRO A 54 -10.69 3.73 -3.13
C PRO A 54 -10.50 2.71 -2.01
N LEU A 55 -9.26 2.55 -1.56
CA LEU A 55 -8.91 1.61 -0.51
C LEU A 55 -7.84 2.20 0.42
N ASP A 56 -8.19 2.34 1.70
CA ASP A 56 -7.27 2.79 2.74
C ASP A 56 -6.78 1.61 3.59
N ARG A 57 -5.50 1.63 3.96
CA ARG A 57 -4.87 0.71 4.92
C ARG A 57 -4.12 1.50 5.96
N GLN A 58 -4.50 1.34 7.23
CA GLN A 58 -3.99 2.13 8.33
C GLN A 58 -3.18 1.26 9.29
N PHE A 59 -2.03 1.78 9.73
CA PHE A 59 -1.10 1.12 10.64
C PHE A 59 -0.68 2.11 11.73
N SER A 60 -1.05 1.82 12.97
CA SER A 60 -0.68 2.63 14.14
C SER A 60 0.59 2.08 14.81
N GLY A 61 1.17 2.86 15.71
CA GLY A 61 2.30 2.42 16.50
C GLY A 61 3.64 2.31 15.78
N ILE A 62 3.77 2.92 14.61
CA ILE A 62 5.01 2.90 13.84
C ILE A 62 6.05 3.77 14.54
N ARG A 63 7.24 3.22 14.72
CA ARG A 63 8.39 3.93 15.27
C ARG A 63 9.42 4.16 14.18
N PRO A 64 10.06 5.35 14.10
CA PRO A 64 11.22 5.54 13.24
C PRO A 64 12.34 4.56 13.61
N ASN A 65 13.16 4.19 12.64
CA ASN A 65 14.36 3.38 12.85
C ASN A 65 15.44 4.17 13.62
N ALA A 66 16.59 3.54 13.89
CA ALA A 66 17.71 4.15 14.62
C ALA A 66 18.29 5.42 13.94
N GLN A 67 18.00 5.64 12.65
CA GLN A 67 18.39 6.85 11.91
C GLN A 67 17.30 7.92 11.91
N GLY A 68 16.22 7.74 12.67
CA GLY A 68 15.08 8.66 12.71
C GLY A 68 14.18 8.60 11.46
N LYS A 69 14.26 7.53 10.66
CA LYS A 69 13.49 7.39 9.41
C LYS A 69 12.35 6.38 9.55
N ILE A 70 11.23 6.66 8.88
CA ILE A 70 10.21 5.67 8.56
C ILE A 70 10.43 5.27 7.11
N VAL A 71 10.89 4.04 6.88
CA VAL A 71 11.19 3.54 5.54
C VAL A 71 10.07 2.59 5.11
N ILE A 72 9.23 3.05 4.18
CA ILE A 72 8.18 2.24 3.56
C ILE A 72 8.73 1.67 2.25
N SER A 73 8.61 0.38 2.06
CA SER A 73 9.09 -0.32 0.84
C SER A 73 7.95 -1.08 0.20
N PHE A 74 7.75 -0.84 -1.10
CA PHE A 74 6.77 -1.53 -1.93
C PHE A 74 7.53 -2.51 -2.82
N VAL A 75 7.34 -3.81 -2.59
CA VAL A 75 8.14 -4.86 -3.25
C VAL A 75 7.24 -5.64 -4.22
N PRO A 76 7.41 -5.46 -5.54
CA PRO A 76 6.57 -6.14 -6.52
C PRO A 76 6.79 -7.66 -6.50
N ILE A 77 5.70 -8.42 -6.49
CA ILE A 77 5.69 -9.86 -6.76
C ILE A 77 5.24 -10.10 -8.21
N THR A 78 4.13 -9.46 -8.60
CA THR A 78 3.58 -9.47 -9.96
C THR A 78 3.36 -8.05 -10.43
N LYS A 79 4.04 -7.67 -11.52
CA LYS A 79 4.01 -6.31 -12.11
C LYS A 79 4.37 -5.22 -11.09
N MET A 80 4.36 -3.95 -11.50
CA MET A 80 4.84 -2.85 -10.66
C MET A 80 3.87 -2.54 -9.53
N ALA A 81 4.36 -2.40 -8.30
CA ALA A 81 3.59 -1.90 -7.17
C ALA A 81 3.14 -0.45 -7.39
N CYS A 82 2.05 -0.03 -6.73
CA CYS A 82 1.60 1.35 -6.76
C CYS A 82 1.07 1.79 -5.39
N VAL A 83 1.07 3.10 -5.18
CA VAL A 83 0.45 3.78 -4.04
C VAL A 83 -0.02 5.14 -4.54
N ASN A 84 -1.22 5.57 -4.14
CA ASN A 84 -1.79 6.84 -4.61
C ASN A 84 -1.49 7.98 -3.63
N ALA A 85 -1.49 7.69 -2.33
CA ALA A 85 -1.04 8.64 -1.31
C ALA A 85 -0.54 7.93 -0.05
N ILE A 86 0.30 8.65 0.69
CA ILE A 86 0.86 8.23 1.98
C ILE A 86 0.62 9.37 2.96
N GLU A 87 -0.10 9.08 4.05
CA GLU A 87 -0.24 9.99 5.19
C GLU A 87 0.59 9.46 6.35
N VAL A 88 1.33 10.35 7.01
CA VAL A 88 2.06 10.06 8.25
C VAL A 88 1.69 11.14 9.25
N VAL A 89 1.08 10.74 10.36
CA VAL A 89 0.71 11.63 11.46
C VAL A 89 1.26 11.09 12.77
N GLU A 90 1.53 11.98 13.71
CA GLU A 90 1.87 11.56 15.07
C GLU A 90 0.68 10.80 15.69
N ASP A 91 0.99 9.67 16.30
CA ASP A 91 0.05 8.80 16.98
C ASP A 91 -0.01 9.28 18.43
N THR A 92 -0.91 10.22 18.71
CA THR A 92 -1.01 10.93 19.99
C THR A 92 -1.73 10.14 21.09
N GLU A 93 -1.80 8.81 20.97
CA GLU A 93 -2.27 7.93 22.04
C GLU A 93 -1.19 7.68 23.11
#